data_AF-A0AA95LGV4-F1
#
_entry.id   AF-A0AA95LGV4-F1
#
_cell.length_a   1.000
_cell.length_b   1.000
_cell.length_c   1.000
_cell.angle_alpha   90.00
_cell.angle_beta   90.00
_cell.angle_gamma   90.00
#
_symmetry.space_group_name_H-M   'P 1'
#
loop_
_entity.id
_entity.type
_entity.pdbx_description
1 polymer ?
#
loop_
_entity_poly.entity_id
_entity_poly.type
_entity_poly.pdbx_seq_one_letter_code
_entity_poly.pdbx_strand_id
1 'polypeptide(L)'
;METREILDDVMAFASILAVFVLALVQLVKNSINIPRNTVPIIGLLIGLFIGAAAYPFTELDIVLRLWAGGLAGLSATGLFELAFKDRPGTTKE
;
A
#
# COMPACT_ATOMS: atom_id res chain seq x y z
N MET A 1 9.90 -21.60 -13.28
CA MET A 1 9.02 -20.43 -13.37
C MET A 1 9.73 -19.42 -14.23
N GLU A 2 9.10 -19.01 -15.33
CA GLU A 2 9.64 -17.99 -16.21
C GLU A 2 9.54 -16.64 -15.47
N THR A 3 10.54 -15.74 -15.56
CA THR A 3 10.56 -14.47 -14.81
C THR A 3 9.28 -13.63 -15.01
N ARG A 4 8.61 -13.79 -16.15
CA ARG A 4 7.35 -13.13 -16.47
C ARG A 4 6.21 -13.61 -15.57
N GLU A 5 6.11 -14.91 -15.31
CA GLU A 5 5.08 -15.47 -14.41
C GLU A 5 5.22 -14.92 -12.99
N ILE A 6 6.46 -14.78 -12.50
CA ILE A 6 6.72 -14.20 -11.17
C ILE A 6 6.22 -12.74 -11.08
N LEU A 7 6.50 -11.95 -12.12
CA LEU A 7 6.05 -10.55 -12.18
C LEU A 7 4.52 -10.45 -12.27
N ASP A 8 3.89 -11.31 -13.06
CA ASP A 8 2.44 -11.37 -13.20
C ASP A 8 1.77 -11.73 -11.87
N ASP A 9 2.30 -12.71 -11.13
CA ASP A 9 1.80 -13.11 -9.82
C ASP A 9 1.93 -11.96 -8.79
N VAL A 10 3.06 -11.25 -8.79
CA VAL A 10 3.27 -10.09 -7.90
C VAL A 10 2.28 -8.98 -8.19
N MET A 11 2.06 -8.67 -9.48
CA MET A 11 1.15 -7.61 -9.91
C MET A 11 -0.31 -7.97 -9.65
N ALA A 12 -0.70 -9.23 -9.90
CA ALA A 12 -2.02 -9.75 -9.58
C ALA A 12 -2.28 -9.69 -8.07
N PHE A 13 -1.31 -10.14 -7.27
CA PHE A 13 -1.39 -10.09 -5.82
C PHE A 13 -1.47 -8.66 -5.27
N ALA A 14 -0.66 -7.73 -5.80
CA ALA A 14 -0.73 -6.31 -5.44
C ALA A 14 -2.11 -5.69 -5.73
N SER A 15 -2.72 -6.06 -6.86
CA SER A 15 -4.05 -5.56 -7.25
C SER A 15 -5.15 -6.01 -6.28
N ILE A 16 -5.09 -7.26 -5.82
CA ILE A 16 -6.00 -7.80 -4.81
C ILE A 16 -5.78 -7.09 -3.46
N LEU A 17 -4.51 -6.95 -3.05
CA LEU A 17 -4.16 -6.29 -1.79
C LEU A 17 -4.59 -4.81 -1.74
N ALA A 18 -4.58 -4.12 -2.88
CA ALA A 18 -4.88 -2.69 -2.95
C ALA A 18 -6.22 -2.32 -2.29
N VAL A 19 -7.27 -3.13 -2.46
CA VAL A 19 -8.58 -2.86 -1.86
C VAL A 19 -8.53 -2.94 -0.33
N PHE A 20 -7.83 -3.94 0.21
CA PHE A 20 -7.66 -4.11 1.66
C PHE A 20 -6.78 -3.03 2.28
N VAL A 21 -5.66 -2.72 1.63
CA VAL A 21 -4.74 -1.67 2.08
C VAL A 21 -5.42 -0.31 2.05
N LEU A 22 -6.20 -0.01 1.00
CA LEU A 22 -7.00 1.20 0.90
C LEU A 22 -8.03 1.31 2.02
N ALA A 23 -8.76 0.24 2.34
CA ALA A 23 -9.70 0.24 3.45
C ALA A 23 -9.02 0.54 4.79
N LEU A 24 -7.84 -0.05 5.06
CA LEU A 24 -7.09 0.24 6.28
C LEU A 24 -6.53 1.66 6.32
N VAL A 25 -5.99 2.15 5.21
CA VAL A 25 -5.51 3.54 5.13
C VAL A 25 -6.65 4.51 5.41
N GLN A 26 -7.84 4.26 4.86
CA GLN A 26 -9.03 5.07 5.13
C GLN A 26 -9.47 4.99 6.60
N LEU A 27 -9.45 3.80 7.19
CA LEU A 27 -9.75 3.60 8.60
C LEU A 27 -8.80 4.41 9.50
N VAL A 28 -7.49 4.35 9.23
CA VAL A 28 -6.49 5.10 9.99
C VAL A 28 -6.71 6.61 9.85
N LYS A 29 -6.90 7.11 8.62
CA LYS A 29 -7.18 8.54 8.37
C LYS A 29 -8.46 9.03 9.05
N ASN A 30 -9.48 8.17 9.17
CA ASN A 30 -10.74 8.54 9.81
C ASN A 30 -10.66 8.44 11.34
N SER A 31 -9.83 7.54 11.87
CA SER A 31 -9.67 7.31 13.31
C SER A 31 -8.76 8.35 13.96
N ILE A 32 -7.65 8.73 13.30
CA ILE A 32 -6.65 9.66 13.84
C ILE A 32 -6.42 10.86 12.91
N ASN A 33 -6.25 12.05 13.49
CA ASN A 33 -5.92 13.24 12.71
C ASN A 33 -4.41 13.27 12.44
N ILE A 34 -4.02 12.99 11.20
CA ILE A 34 -2.61 12.89 10.76
C ILE A 34 -2.31 13.97 9.72
N PRO A 35 -1.09 14.52 9.68
CA PRO A 35 -0.68 15.44 8.62
C PRO A 35 -0.80 14.76 7.26
N ARG A 36 -1.31 15.48 6.24
CA ARG A 36 -1.47 14.92 4.89
C ARG A 36 -0.16 14.35 4.33
N ASN A 37 0.98 15.00 4.61
CA ASN A 37 2.30 14.60 4.10
C ASN A 37 2.78 13.23 4.63
N THR A 38 2.28 12.79 5.78
CA THR A 38 2.63 11.48 6.37
C THR A 38 1.71 10.34 5.93
N VAL A 39 0.59 10.64 5.26
CA VAL A 39 -0.35 9.64 4.77
C VAL A 39 0.31 8.60 3.84
N PRO A 40 1.19 8.98 2.90
CA PRO A 40 1.86 8.01 2.02
C PRO A 40 2.80 7.07 2.76
N ILE A 41 3.52 7.57 3.77
CA ILE A 41 4.41 6.76 4.61
C ILE A 41 3.58 5.73 5.38
N ILE A 42 2.44 6.14 5.92
CA ILE A 42 1.52 5.25 6.64
C ILE A 42 0.97 4.18 5.69
N GLY A 43 0.56 4.54 4.48
CA GLY A 43 0.10 3.55 3.51
C GLY A 43 1.19 2.58 3.08
N LEU A 44 2.44 3.03 2.94
CA LEU A 44 3.57 2.15 2.67
C LEU A 44 3.77 1.15 3.81
N LEU A 45 3.77 1.61 5.06
CA LEU A 45 3.94 0.75 6.23
C LEU A 45 2.79 -0.27 6.35
N ILE A 46 1.54 0.16 6.14
CA ILE A 46 0.37 -0.74 6.13
C ILE A 46 0.50 -1.76 4.99
N GLY A 47 0.89 -1.31 3.79
CA GLY A 47 1.08 -2.18 2.64
C GLY A 47 2.16 -3.23 2.85
N LEU A 48 3.31 -2.85 3.39
CA LEU A 48 4.39 -3.78 3.75
C LEU A 48 3.97 -4.77 4.84
N PHE A 49 3.26 -4.28 5.87
CA PHE A 49 2.76 -5.12 6.95
C PHE A 49 1.77 -6.17 6.44
N ILE A 50 0.81 -5.77 5.61
CA ILE A 50 -0.14 -6.70 4.98
C ILE A 50 0.59 -7.67 4.04
N GLY A 51 1.50 -7.19 3.20
CA GLY A 51 2.29 -8.04 2.30
C GLY A 51 3.06 -9.12 3.07
N ALA A 52 3.72 -8.76 4.16
CA ALA A 52 4.40 -9.71 5.03
C ALA A 52 3.43 -10.69 5.72
N ALA A 53 2.29 -10.20 6.21
CA ALA A 53 1.27 -11.01 6.87
C ALA A 53 0.52 -11.96 5.92
N ALA A 54 0.61 -11.76 4.61
CA ALA A 54 -0.10 -12.55 3.61
C ALA A 54 0.58 -13.90 3.26
N TYR A 55 1.55 -14.35 4.07
CA TYR A 55 2.18 -15.65 3.92
C TYR A 55 1.25 -16.87 3.84
N PRO A 56 0.05 -16.90 4.46
CA PRO A 56 -0.82 -18.08 4.33
C PRO A 56 -1.65 -18.07 3.03
N PHE A 57 -1.63 -16.98 2.25
CA PHE A 57 -2.46 -16.82 1.05
C PHE A 57 -1.68 -16.94 -0.27
N THR A 58 -0.36 -16.97 -0.23
CA THR A 58 0.48 -17.01 -1.43
C THR A 58 1.81 -17.72 -1.17
N GLU A 59 2.36 -18.35 -2.19
CA GLU A 59 3.69 -18.99 -2.17
C GLU A 59 4.82 -18.04 -2.57
N LEU A 60 4.51 -16.78 -2.93
CA LEU A 60 5.52 -15.77 -3.31
C LEU A 60 6.61 -15.63 -2.24
N ASP A 61 7.85 -15.35 -2.65
CA ASP A 61 8.91 -15.06 -1.68
C ASP A 61 8.59 -13.79 -0.86
N ILE A 62 9.10 -13.70 0.36
CA ILE A 62 8.84 -12.56 1.27
C ILE A 62 9.22 -11.23 0.62
N VAL A 63 10.32 -11.18 -0.14
CA VAL A 63 10.75 -9.99 -0.87
C VAL A 63 9.69 -9.55 -1.87
N LEU A 64 9.13 -10.50 -2.63
CA LEU A 64 8.10 -10.22 -3.63
C LEU A 64 6.77 -9.79 -3.01
N ARG A 65 6.41 -10.38 -1.86
CA ARG A 65 5.21 -9.97 -1.11
C ARG A 65 5.34 -8.55 -0.54
N LEU A 66 6.52 -8.19 -0.07
CA LEU A 66 6.81 -6.82 0.38
C LEU A 66 6.71 -5.84 -0.79
N TRP A 67 7.22 -6.20 -1.97
CA TRP A 67 7.05 -5.37 -3.17
C TRP A 67 5.58 -5.22 -3.57
N ALA A 68 4.82 -6.30 -3.62
CA ALA A 68 3.39 -6.26 -3.92
C ALA A 68 2.62 -5.38 -2.92
N GLY A 69 2.87 -5.58 -1.62
CA GLY A 69 2.25 -4.82 -0.55
C GLY A 69 2.65 -3.34 -0.56
N GLY A 70 3.93 -3.04 -0.79
CA GLY A 70 4.42 -1.66 -0.88
C GLY A 70 3.81 -0.91 -2.05
N LEU A 71 3.73 -1.53 -3.23
CA LEU A 71 3.08 -0.96 -4.41
C LEU A 71 1.58 -0.72 -4.16
N ALA A 72 0.89 -1.67 -3.51
CA ALA A 72 -0.51 -1.53 -3.11
C ALA A 72 -0.72 -0.39 -2.09
N GLY A 73 0.21 -0.21 -1.14
CA GLY A 73 0.15 0.86 -0.14
C GLY A 73 0.38 2.26 -0.69
N LEU A 74 1.35 2.39 -1.60
CA LEU A 74 1.62 3.67 -2.27
C LEU A 74 0.49 4.04 -3.25
N SER A 75 -0.10 3.06 -3.95
CA SER A 75 -1.25 3.31 -4.82
C SER A 75 -2.49 3.71 -4.03
N ALA A 76 -2.73 3.11 -2.87
CA ALA A 76 -3.88 3.40 -2.00
C ALA A 76 -3.87 4.81 -1.39
N THR A 77 -2.70 5.43 -1.24
CA THR A 77 -2.57 6.76 -0.62
C THR A 77 -2.62 7.92 -1.61
N GLY A 78 -2.67 7.64 -2.91
CA GLY A 78 -2.62 8.68 -3.93
C GLY A 78 -1.28 9.43 -3.90
N LEU A 79 -0.16 8.73 -3.65
CA LEU A 79 1.20 9.31 -3.57
C LEU A 79 1.47 10.27 -4.74
N PHE A 80 0.98 9.95 -5.94
CA PHE A 80 1.10 10.79 -7.12
C PHE A 80 0.43 12.17 -6.93
N GLU A 81 -0.74 12.25 -6.32
CA GLU A 81 -1.39 13.55 -6.06
C GLU A 81 -0.65 14.38 -5.01
N LEU A 82 0.01 13.72 -4.06
CA LEU A 82 0.73 14.38 -2.98
C LEU A 82 2.12 14.88 -3.40
N ALA A 83 2.84 14.10 -4.19
CA ALA A 83 4.18 14.43 -4.68
C ALA A 83 4.18 15.65 -5.63
N PHE A 84 3.07 15.90 -6.33
CA PHE A 84 2.95 16.99 -7.30
C PHE A 84 2.23 18.23 -6.75
N LYS A 85 1.61 18.14 -5.56
CA LYS A 85 0.84 19.26 -5.00
C LYS A 85 1.04 19.30 -3.48
N ASP A 86 2.05 20.04 -3.03
CA ASP A 86 2.20 20.42 -1.63
C ASP A 86 0.89 21.06 -1.15
N ARG A 87 0.16 20.34 -0.29
CA ARG A 87 -1.05 20.82 0.37
C ARG A 87 -0.73 21.01 1.84
N PRO A 88 -0.40 22.23 2.30
CA PRO A 88 -0.33 22.52 3.72
C PRO A 88 -1.75 22.43 4.29
N GLY A 89 -2.08 21.30 4.93
CA GLY A 89 -3.40 21.04 5.51
C GLY A 89 -3.44 19.70 6.27
N THR A 90 -4.30 19.60 7.29
CA THR A 90 -4.48 18.38 8.10
C THR A 90 -5.58 17.48 7.52
N THR A 91 -5.68 16.22 7.97
CA THR A 91 -6.68 15.28 7.44
C THR A 91 -8.13 15.64 7.83
N LYS A 92 -8.35 16.60 8.74
CA LYS A 92 -9.69 17.03 9.23
C LYS A 92 -10.04 18.50 8.95
N GLU A 93 -9.67 19.05 7.79
CA GLU A 93 -10.23 20.32 7.29
C GLU A 93 -11.36 20.09 6.29
#